data_AF-A0A7C3JXC8-F1
#
_entry.id   AF-A0A7C3JXC8-F1
#
_cell.length_a   1.000
_cell.length_b   1.000
_cell.length_c   1.000
_cell.angle_alpha   90.00
_cell.angle_beta   90.00
_cell.angle_gamma   90.00
#
_symmetry.space_group_name_H-M   'P 1'
#
loop_
_entity.id
_entity.type
_entity.pdbx_description
1 polymer ?
#
loop_
_entity_poly.entity_id
_entity_poly.type
_entity_poly.pdbx_seq_one_letter_code
_entity_poly.pdbx_strand_id
1 'polypeptide(L)'
;MTLAAAGNSALVEGLARMDSARLRAYRENLAFYQGQQWPGVQRRRERRLVFNYARALIDKAASYLMSGISFVVDPEDGSPAAQARARAAERALREVYEANGLAQLDFDSEIDASVLGDGVFKVTWDAAERRVRVTA
;
A
#
# COMPACT_ATOMS: atom_id res chain seq x y z
N MET A 1 7.51 -14.04 31.11
CA MET A 1 7.02 -13.72 29.75
C MET A 1 6.20 -12.43 29.70
N THR A 2 6.13 -11.63 30.78
CA THR A 2 5.24 -10.46 30.91
C THR A 2 5.94 -9.11 30.79
N LEU A 3 7.28 -9.05 30.94
CA LEU A 3 8.04 -7.79 30.88
C LEU A 3 8.23 -7.26 29.44
N ALA A 4 8.33 -8.13 28.43
CA ALA A 4 8.51 -7.72 27.04
C ALA A 4 7.24 -7.04 26.47
N ALA A 5 6.06 -7.46 26.92
CA ALA A 5 4.78 -6.88 26.48
C ALA A 5 4.59 -5.44 27.00
N ALA A 6 4.97 -5.16 28.26
CA ALA A 6 4.86 -3.83 28.87
C ALA A 6 5.78 -2.80 28.19
N GLY A 7 7.00 -3.20 27.82
CA GLY A 7 7.92 -2.35 27.03
C GLY A 7 7.41 -2.07 25.62
N ASN A 8 6.73 -3.05 25.00
CA ASN A 8 6.16 -2.91 23.66
C ASN A 8 4.95 -1.95 23.66
N SER A 9 4.09 -2.03 24.68
CA SER A 9 2.95 -1.11 24.83
C SER A 9 3.38 0.34 25.02
N ALA A 10 4.40 0.60 25.87
CA ALA A 10 4.93 1.94 26.07
C ALA A 10 5.60 2.52 24.79
N LEU A 11 6.24 1.67 23.98
CA LEU A 11 6.77 2.03 22.67
C LEU A 11 5.65 2.35 21.66
N VAL A 12 4.59 1.52 21.60
CA VAL A 12 3.43 1.73 20.72
C VAL A 12 2.70 3.03 21.10
N GLU A 13 2.50 3.31 22.38
CA GLU A 13 1.90 4.57 22.85
C GLU A 13 2.82 5.77 22.63
N GLY A 14 4.14 5.58 22.71
CA GLY A 14 5.15 6.59 22.33
C GLY A 14 5.06 6.95 20.85
N LEU A 15 5.04 5.94 19.98
CA LEU A 15 4.89 6.10 18.53
C LEU A 15 3.57 6.77 18.15
N ALA A 16 2.46 6.39 18.78
CA ALA A 16 1.16 6.99 18.53
C ALA A 16 1.13 8.51 18.82
N ARG A 17 1.91 8.98 19.80
CA ARG A 17 2.06 10.42 20.09
C ARG A 17 2.96 11.12 19.07
N MET A 18 4.06 10.47 18.67
CA MET A 18 4.98 10.99 17.66
C MET A 18 4.29 11.15 16.29
N ASP A 19 3.46 10.19 15.91
CA ASP A 19 2.78 10.15 14.60
C ASP A 19 1.38 10.79 14.62
N SER A 20 1.03 11.51 15.68
CA SER A 20 -0.31 12.11 15.84
C SER A 20 -0.69 13.07 14.71
N ALA A 21 0.29 13.80 14.15
CA ALA A 21 0.10 14.66 12.98
C ALA A 21 -0.18 13.84 11.71
N ARG A 22 0.59 12.77 11.47
CA ARG A 22 0.43 11.86 10.34
C ARG A 22 -0.92 11.14 10.38
N LEU A 23 -1.30 10.58 11.53
CA LEU A 23 -2.59 9.94 11.75
C LEU A 23 -3.77 10.91 11.58
N ARG A 24 -3.59 12.20 11.88
CA ARG A 24 -4.59 13.23 11.59
C ARG A 24 -4.73 13.45 10.09
N ALA A 25 -3.63 13.62 9.37
CA ALA A 25 -3.62 13.80 7.92
C ALA A 25 -4.29 12.63 7.20
N TYR A 26 -3.99 11.38 7.60
CA TYR A 26 -4.67 10.21 7.05
C TYR A 26 -6.19 10.26 7.18
N ARG A 27 -6.71 10.64 8.36
CA ARG A 27 -8.15 10.75 8.57
C ARG A 27 -8.78 11.82 7.69
N GLU A 28 -8.11 12.97 7.56
CA GLU A 28 -8.59 14.09 6.74
C GLU A 28 -8.58 13.73 5.25
N ASN A 29 -7.50 13.12 4.76
CA ASN A 29 -7.37 12.69 3.38
C ASN A 29 -8.37 11.57 3.04
N LEU A 30 -8.55 10.59 3.93
CA LEU A 30 -9.51 9.52 3.74
C LEU A 30 -10.95 10.05 3.74
N ALA A 31 -11.27 10.98 4.63
CA ALA A 31 -12.56 11.66 4.62
C ALA A 31 -12.78 12.42 3.31
N PHE A 32 -11.76 13.12 2.80
CA PHE A 32 -11.83 13.79 1.51
C PHE A 32 -12.07 12.81 0.35
N TYR A 33 -11.29 11.72 0.26
CA TYR A 33 -11.44 10.67 -0.75
C TYR A 33 -12.83 10.01 -0.71
N GLN A 34 -13.40 9.82 0.50
CA GLN A 34 -14.75 9.27 0.67
C GLN A 34 -15.86 10.31 0.43
N GLY A 35 -15.52 11.58 0.18
CA GLY A 35 -16.49 12.67 0.00
C GLY A 35 -17.09 13.20 1.30
N GLN A 36 -16.54 12.84 2.46
CA GLN A 36 -16.93 13.31 3.79
C GLN A 36 -16.18 14.61 4.18
N GLN A 37 -16.11 15.55 3.24
CA GLN A 37 -15.30 16.77 3.37
C GLN A 37 -15.95 17.88 4.22
N TRP A 38 -17.23 17.73 4.60
CA TRP A 38 -17.94 18.78 5.32
C TRP A 38 -17.66 18.70 6.82
N PRO A 39 -16.96 19.68 7.42
CA PRO A 39 -16.68 19.67 8.84
C PRO A 39 -17.97 19.88 9.65
N GLY A 40 -18.07 19.18 10.77
CA GLY A 40 -19.12 19.37 11.77
C GLY A 40 -20.47 18.71 11.47
N VAL A 41 -21.35 18.77 12.48
CA VAL A 41 -22.66 18.11 12.46
C VAL A 41 -23.57 18.79 11.44
N GLN A 42 -24.28 17.98 10.64
CA GLN A 42 -25.28 18.48 9.69
C GLN A 42 -26.41 19.21 10.44
N ARG A 43 -26.73 20.44 10.02
CA ARG A 43 -27.81 21.22 10.65
C ARG A 43 -29.17 20.79 10.11
N ARG A 44 -30.22 21.00 10.92
CA ARG A 44 -31.61 20.71 10.52
C ARG A 44 -31.95 21.51 9.25
N ARG A 45 -32.41 20.82 8.20
CA ARG A 45 -32.73 21.35 6.85
C ARG A 45 -31.52 21.76 5.98
N GLU A 46 -30.29 21.44 6.38
CA GLU A 46 -29.13 21.62 5.53
C GLU A 46 -29.01 20.48 4.51
N ARG A 47 -28.98 20.81 3.22
CA ARG A 47 -28.71 19.85 2.14
C ARG A 47 -27.26 20.00 1.71
N ARG A 48 -26.46 18.95 1.90
CA ARG A 48 -25.08 18.88 1.43
C ARG A 48 -25.03 17.95 0.22
N LEU A 49 -24.52 18.46 -0.89
CA LEU A 49 -24.23 17.66 -2.08
C LEU A 49 -22.72 17.61 -2.25
N VAL A 50 -22.21 16.42 -2.58
CA VAL A 50 -20.79 16.21 -2.85
C VAL A 50 -20.65 15.57 -4.22
N PHE A 51 -19.98 16.27 -5.11
CA PHE A 51 -19.53 15.72 -6.39
C PHE A 51 -18.08 15.29 -6.19
N ASN A 52 -17.87 14.00 -5.96
CA ASN A 52 -16.57 13.47 -5.58
C ASN A 52 -15.65 13.26 -6.79
N TYR A 53 -15.23 14.37 -7.40
CA TYR A 53 -14.29 14.35 -8.52
C TYR A 53 -12.90 13.89 -8.12
N ALA A 54 -12.50 14.12 -6.86
CA ALA A 54 -11.21 13.68 -6.34
C ALA A 54 -11.06 12.16 -6.46
N ARG A 55 -12.05 11.40 -5.96
CA ARG A 55 -12.07 9.94 -6.09
C ARG A 55 -12.01 9.50 -7.55
N ALA A 56 -12.85 10.06 -8.40
CA ALA A 56 -12.88 9.68 -9.81
C ALA A 56 -11.54 9.96 -10.53
N LEU A 57 -10.86 11.05 -10.17
CA LEU A 57 -9.56 11.38 -10.75
C LEU A 57 -8.46 10.45 -10.23
N ILE A 58 -8.42 10.18 -8.92
CA ILE A 58 -7.44 9.28 -8.29
C ILE A 58 -7.60 7.87 -8.85
N ASP A 59 -8.82 7.32 -8.87
CA ASP A 59 -9.10 5.98 -9.39
C ASP A 59 -8.67 5.85 -10.87
N LYS A 60 -8.90 6.89 -11.67
CA LYS A 60 -8.49 6.92 -13.08
C LYS A 60 -6.97 7.05 -13.25
N ALA A 61 -6.32 7.89 -12.44
CA ALA A 61 -4.88 8.07 -12.48
C ALA A 61 -4.16 6.77 -12.10
N ALA A 62 -4.58 6.13 -11.00
CA ALA A 62 -4.05 4.84 -10.57
C ALA A 62 -4.29 3.76 -11.63
N SER A 63 -5.49 3.67 -12.21
CA SER A 63 -5.78 2.70 -13.28
C SER A 63 -4.88 2.90 -14.51
N TYR A 64 -4.60 4.15 -14.88
CA TYR A 64 -3.72 4.45 -15.99
C TYR A 64 -2.26 4.12 -15.67
N LEU A 65 -1.78 4.47 -14.47
CA LEU A 65 -0.41 4.18 -14.04
C LEU A 65 -0.17 2.68 -13.95
N MET A 66 -1.07 1.93 -13.30
CA MET A 66 -0.91 0.50 -13.07
C MET A 66 -1.07 -0.36 -14.32
N SER A 67 -1.75 0.16 -15.35
CA SER A 67 -1.98 -0.55 -16.60
C SER A 67 -0.67 -0.78 -17.35
N GLY A 68 -0.23 -2.04 -17.43
CA GLY A 68 0.92 -2.45 -18.23
C GLY A 68 2.27 -2.30 -17.55
N ILE A 69 2.29 -2.01 -16.24
CA ILE A 69 3.52 -2.10 -15.46
C ILE A 69 3.98 -3.56 -15.43
N SER A 70 5.27 -3.76 -15.70
CA SER A 70 5.95 -5.03 -15.52
C SER A 70 7.36 -4.78 -15.02
N PHE A 71 7.96 -5.78 -14.41
CA PHE A 71 9.34 -5.74 -13.98
C PHE A 71 10.20 -6.65 -14.84
N VAL A 72 11.46 -6.27 -14.98
CA VAL A 72 12.52 -7.05 -15.62
C VAL A 72 13.70 -7.17 -14.67
N VAL A 73 14.46 -8.26 -14.78
CA VAL A 73 15.71 -8.43 -14.04
C VAL A 73 16.86 -8.34 -15.03
N ASP A 74 17.65 -7.29 -14.91
CA ASP A 74 18.85 -7.12 -15.73
C ASP A 74 20.00 -7.98 -15.20
N PRO A 75 20.80 -8.61 -16.09
CA PRO A 75 21.97 -9.36 -15.68
C PRO A 75 23.08 -8.44 -15.19
N GLU A 76 23.87 -8.92 -14.22
CA GLU A 76 25.03 -8.17 -13.69
C GLU A 76 26.08 -7.88 -14.76
N ASP A 77 26.24 -8.79 -15.73
CA ASP A 77 27.15 -8.65 -16.86
C ASP A 77 26.62 -9.35 -18.13
N GLY A 78 27.38 -9.27 -19.22
CA GLY A 78 27.03 -9.88 -20.51
C GLY A 78 27.26 -11.40 -20.60
N SER A 79 27.75 -12.05 -19.53
CA SER A 79 28.08 -13.47 -19.58
C SER A 79 26.81 -14.33 -19.75
N PRO A 80 26.89 -15.48 -20.44
CA PRO A 80 25.76 -16.40 -20.54
C PRO A 80 25.22 -16.87 -19.18
N ALA A 81 26.11 -16.99 -18.19
CA ALA A 81 25.75 -17.40 -16.83
C ALA A 81 24.93 -16.32 -16.10
N ALA A 82 25.33 -15.05 -16.19
CA ALA A 82 24.58 -13.95 -15.59
C ALA A 82 23.21 -13.79 -16.25
N GLN A 83 23.13 -13.91 -17.58
CA GLN A 83 21.85 -13.90 -18.30
C GLN A 83 20.92 -15.03 -17.86
N ALA A 84 21.44 -16.25 -17.68
CA ALA A 84 20.66 -17.37 -17.20
C ALA A 84 20.13 -17.14 -15.78
N ARG A 85 20.96 -16.58 -14.90
CA ARG A 85 20.58 -16.23 -13.52
C ARG A 85 19.50 -15.16 -13.48
N ALA A 86 19.64 -14.09 -14.26
CA ALA A 86 18.66 -13.01 -14.34
C ALA A 86 17.29 -13.54 -14.79
N ARG A 87 17.24 -14.36 -15.86
CA ARG A 87 16.00 -15.01 -16.33
C ARG A 87 15.39 -15.93 -15.28
N ALA A 88 16.21 -16.64 -14.49
CA ALA A 88 15.72 -17.50 -13.43
C ALA A 88 15.11 -16.69 -12.27
N ALA A 89 15.77 -15.61 -11.86
CA ALA A 89 15.26 -14.68 -10.85
C ALA A 89 13.95 -14.02 -11.31
N GLU A 90 13.88 -13.56 -12.56
CA GLU A 90 12.69 -12.95 -13.13
C GLU A 90 11.49 -13.91 -13.14
N ARG A 91 11.71 -15.20 -13.46
CA ARG A 91 10.66 -16.23 -13.36
C ARG A 91 10.20 -16.44 -11.92
N ALA A 92 11.13 -16.57 -10.98
CA ALA A 92 10.79 -16.74 -9.56
C ALA A 92 10.01 -15.53 -9.00
N LEU A 93 10.39 -14.31 -9.39
CA LEU A 93 9.65 -13.10 -9.02
C LEU A 93 8.26 -13.07 -9.65
N ARG A 94 8.09 -13.50 -10.90
CA ARG A 94 6.75 -13.63 -11.53
C ARG A 94 5.88 -14.65 -10.80
N GLU A 95 6.44 -15.78 -10.38
CA GLU A 95 5.71 -16.77 -9.58
C GLU A 95 5.24 -16.17 -8.25
N VAL A 96 6.09 -15.41 -7.55
CA VAL A 96 5.70 -14.70 -6.32
C VAL A 96 4.62 -13.65 -6.60
N TYR A 97 4.73 -12.94 -7.73
CA TYR A 97 3.79 -11.91 -8.17
C TYR A 97 2.38 -12.47 -8.35
N GLU A 98 2.26 -13.56 -9.12
CA GLU A 98 1.00 -14.24 -9.37
C GLU A 98 0.45 -14.91 -8.11
N ALA A 99 1.29 -15.61 -7.34
CA ALA A 99 0.86 -16.35 -6.15
C ALA A 99 0.35 -15.48 -4.99
N ASN A 100 0.70 -14.18 -4.99
CA ASN A 100 0.21 -13.19 -4.04
C ASN A 100 -0.84 -12.24 -4.64
N GLY A 101 -1.17 -12.36 -5.93
CA GLY A 101 -2.11 -11.45 -6.59
C GLY A 101 -1.62 -10.00 -6.59
N LEU A 102 -0.30 -9.79 -6.79
CA LEU A 102 0.32 -8.48 -6.61
C LEU A 102 -0.23 -7.41 -7.56
N ALA A 103 -0.75 -7.78 -8.74
CA ALA A 103 -1.41 -6.81 -9.62
C ALA A 103 -2.55 -6.04 -8.93
N GLN A 104 -3.36 -6.76 -8.13
CA GLN A 104 -4.43 -6.14 -7.37
C GLN A 104 -3.89 -5.39 -6.16
N LEU A 105 -2.94 -6.00 -5.45
CA LEU A 105 -2.35 -5.39 -4.26
C LEU A 105 -1.63 -4.07 -4.59
N ASP A 106 -0.90 -4.03 -5.71
CA ASP A 106 -0.20 -2.83 -6.19
C ASP A 106 -1.21 -1.74 -6.57
N PHE A 107 -2.33 -2.10 -7.20
CA PHE A 107 -3.40 -1.15 -7.52
C PHE A 107 -4.04 -0.55 -6.26
N ASP A 108 -4.41 -1.39 -5.30
CA ASP A 108 -4.98 -0.92 -4.04
C ASP A 108 -3.97 -0.05 -3.26
N SER A 109 -2.69 -0.46 -3.27
CA SER A 109 -1.61 0.29 -2.61
C SER A 109 -1.32 1.63 -3.29
N GLU A 110 -1.46 1.73 -4.61
CA GLU A 110 -1.31 3.00 -5.34
C GLU A 110 -2.45 3.98 -5.02
N ILE A 111 -3.68 3.48 -4.88
CA ILE A 111 -4.81 4.29 -4.39
C ILE A 111 -4.52 4.78 -2.97
N ASP A 112 -4.10 3.88 -2.08
CA ASP A 112 -3.78 4.23 -0.70
C ASP A 112 -2.63 5.25 -0.63
N ALA A 113 -1.57 5.09 -1.41
CA ALA A 113 -0.47 6.04 -1.48
C ALA A 113 -0.91 7.41 -2.05
N SER A 114 -1.77 7.41 -3.07
CA SER A 114 -2.34 8.63 -3.64
C SER A 114 -3.23 9.39 -2.64
N VAL A 115 -3.91 8.68 -1.74
CA VAL A 115 -4.79 9.28 -0.72
C VAL A 115 -4.03 9.64 0.55
N LEU A 116 -3.31 8.69 1.14
CA LEU A 116 -2.66 8.82 2.44
C LEU A 116 -1.29 9.51 2.34
N GLY A 117 -0.66 9.48 1.16
CA GLY A 117 0.67 10.02 0.91
C GLY A 117 1.81 9.01 1.13
N ASP A 118 1.48 7.78 1.50
CA ASP A 118 2.41 6.68 1.66
C ASP A 118 1.73 5.31 1.51
N GLY A 119 2.53 4.30 1.22
CA GLY A 119 2.10 2.90 1.09
C GLY A 119 3.18 1.98 1.66
N VAL A 120 2.78 0.80 2.10
CA VAL A 120 3.69 -0.17 2.69
C VAL A 120 3.35 -1.58 2.22
N PHE A 121 4.41 -2.37 2.00
CA PHE A 121 4.28 -3.80 1.78
C PHE A 121 5.03 -4.53 2.89
N LYS A 122 4.37 -5.52 3.48
CA LYS A 122 5.00 -6.47 4.38
C LYS A 122 5.30 -7.75 3.61
N VAL A 123 6.59 -8.04 3.47
CA VAL A 123 7.08 -9.27 2.84
C VAL A 123 7.55 -10.22 3.93
N THR A 124 7.02 -11.44 3.93
CA THR A 124 7.35 -12.47 4.92
C THR A 124 7.55 -13.82 4.25
N TRP A 125 8.30 -14.71 4.91
CA TRP A 125 8.44 -16.11 4.50
C TRP A 125 7.48 -16.98 5.31
N ASP A 126 6.60 -17.68 4.60
CA ASP A 126 5.75 -18.72 5.19
C ASP A 126 6.52 -20.05 5.17
N ALA A 127 6.97 -20.48 6.36
CA ALA A 127 7.73 -21.72 6.49
C ALA A 127 6.89 -22.99 6.27
N ALA A 128 5.58 -22.94 6.52
CA ALA A 128 4.70 -24.09 6.36
C ALA A 128 4.38 -24.33 4.88
N GLU A 129 4.03 -23.26 4.16
CA GLU A 129 3.72 -23.32 2.73
C GLU A 129 4.97 -23.14 1.84
N ARG A 130 6.14 -22.90 2.45
CA ARG A 130 7.44 -22.68 1.80
C ARG A 130 7.38 -21.65 0.68
N ARG A 131 6.75 -20.51 0.96
CA ARG A 131 6.55 -19.44 -0.02
C ARG A 131 6.68 -18.05 0.56
N VAL A 132 6.93 -17.09 -0.32
CA VAL A 132 6.89 -15.66 0.01
C VAL A 132 5.43 -15.21 0.09
N ARG A 133 5.08 -14.54 1.18
CA ARG A 133 3.80 -13.90 1.43
C ARG A 133 3.98 -12.39 1.46
N VAL A 134 3.21 -11.69 0.64
CA VAL A 134 3.18 -10.23 0.59
C VAL A 134 1.79 -9.75 0.97
N THR A 135 1.73 -8.78 1.86
CA THR A 135 0.48 -8.12 2.30
C THR A 135 0.71 -6.62 2.40
N ALA A 136 -0.31 -5.80 2.16
CA ALA A 136 -0.32 -4.38 2.47
C ALA A 136 -1.11 -4.14 3.77
#